data_AF-A0A961WUD9-F1
#
_entry.id   AF-A0A961WUD9-F1
#
_cell.length_a   1.000
_cell.length_b   1.000
_cell.length_c   1.000
_cell.angle_alpha   90.00
_cell.angle_beta   90.00
_cell.angle_gamma   90.00
#
_symmetry.space_group_name_H-M   'P 1'
#
loop_
_entity.id
_entity.type
_entity.pdbx_description
1 polymer ?
#
loop_
_entity_poly.entity_id
_entity_poly.type
_entity_poly.pdbx_seq_one_letter_code
_entity_poly.pdbx_strand_id
1 'polypeptide(L)'
;MQTITIARPDDWHLHLRDGAMLEGVLPHTSADFARAIVMPNLVPPVVTSADARAYRERIMAALPADHDFTPLMTLYLTEGTDPDDVASAHESGLVTAVKLYPAGATTNSQSGVRNIEKVYPVLERMAETGMPLCVHGEVTNADIDIFDREAVFIDRVLDPLRRRIPGLRVVMEHITTQDGADYVAADRSGNLAATITTHHLIINRNAILAGGIRPHYYCLPVAKRETHRLALRKAATSGDNRYFLGTDSAPHVDPLKECACGCAGIFSATNTLSCLAHVFEEENALDRLEAFASLNGPAFYRL
;
A
#
# COMPACT_ATOMS: atom_id res chain seq x y z
N MET A 1 -14.53 30.31 -8.23
CA MET A 1 -14.26 28.87 -8.06
C MET A 1 -12.76 28.71 -8.11
N GLN A 2 -12.13 28.22 -7.05
CA GLN A 2 -10.69 27.93 -7.06
C GLN A 2 -10.49 26.60 -7.79
N THR A 3 -9.48 26.52 -8.65
CA THR A 3 -9.16 25.32 -9.43
C THR A 3 -7.70 24.97 -9.23
N ILE A 4 -7.40 23.68 -9.20
CA ILE A 4 -6.04 23.14 -9.20
C ILE A 4 -5.93 22.16 -10.36
N THR A 5 -4.83 22.23 -11.09
CA THR A 5 -4.50 21.29 -12.16
C THR A 5 -3.21 20.60 -11.75
N ILE A 6 -3.22 19.27 -11.75
CA ILE A 6 -2.05 18.45 -11.46
C ILE A 6 -1.87 17.45 -12.60
N ALA A 7 -0.65 16.96 -12.80
CA ALA A 7 -0.41 15.77 -13.61
C ALA A 7 -1.30 14.61 -13.14
N ARG A 8 -1.81 13.80 -14.08
CA ARG A 8 -2.70 12.68 -13.75
C ARG A 8 -2.02 11.77 -12.73
N PRO A 9 -2.66 11.52 -11.56
CA PRO A 9 -2.03 10.82 -10.46
C PRO A 9 -1.96 9.31 -10.68
N ASP A 10 -1.24 8.64 -9.78
CA ASP A 10 -1.16 7.17 -9.71
C ASP A 10 -1.46 6.69 -8.28
N ASP A 11 -1.95 5.46 -8.15
CA ASP A 11 -2.22 4.83 -6.85
C ASP A 11 -1.21 3.72 -6.54
N TRP A 12 -0.27 4.00 -5.64
CA TRP A 12 0.82 3.07 -5.33
C TRP A 12 0.43 1.97 -4.33
N HIS A 13 -0.85 1.82 -3.97
CA HIS A 13 -1.36 0.70 -3.16
C HIS A 13 -2.87 0.45 -3.37
N LEU A 14 -3.23 -0.55 -4.16
CA LEU A 14 -4.63 -0.80 -4.52
C LEU A 14 -5.06 -2.26 -4.42
N HIS A 15 -6.27 -2.50 -3.93
CA HIS A 15 -6.93 -3.82 -3.94
C HIS A 15 -8.14 -3.84 -4.89
N LEU A 16 -7.96 -4.40 -6.09
CA LEU A 16 -9.04 -4.54 -7.07
C LEU A 16 -9.94 -5.76 -6.85
N ARG A 17 -9.51 -6.74 -6.04
CA ARG A 17 -10.19 -8.04 -5.86
C ARG A 17 -10.33 -8.78 -7.20
N ASP A 18 -11.39 -9.55 -7.41
CA ASP A 18 -11.60 -10.31 -8.64
C ASP A 18 -13.11 -10.45 -8.95
N GLY A 19 -13.44 -10.93 -10.14
CA GLY A 19 -14.81 -11.17 -10.60
C GLY A 19 -15.71 -9.93 -10.51
N ALA A 20 -16.95 -10.10 -10.05
CA ALA A 20 -17.93 -9.02 -9.97
C ALA A 20 -17.47 -7.83 -9.10
N MET A 21 -16.61 -8.07 -8.10
CA MET A 21 -16.06 -6.98 -7.30
C MET A 21 -15.06 -6.16 -8.13
N LEU A 22 -14.18 -6.82 -8.89
CA LEU A 22 -13.25 -6.16 -9.82
C LEU A 22 -14.01 -5.29 -10.83
N GLU A 23 -15.06 -5.84 -11.45
CA GLU A 23 -15.92 -5.10 -12.39
C GLU A 23 -16.59 -3.87 -11.74
N GLY A 24 -17.02 -3.99 -10.48
CA GLY A 24 -17.65 -2.89 -9.75
C GLY A 24 -16.68 -1.80 -9.28
N VAL A 25 -15.43 -2.14 -8.95
CA VAL A 25 -14.50 -1.19 -8.31
C VAL A 25 -13.45 -0.60 -9.24
N LEU A 26 -13.05 -1.32 -10.29
CA LEU A 26 -12.03 -0.85 -11.24
C LEU A 26 -12.39 0.49 -11.91
N PRO A 27 -13.65 0.77 -12.31
CA PRO A 27 -13.99 2.05 -12.93
C PRO A 27 -13.72 3.25 -12.01
N HIS A 28 -13.87 3.07 -10.69
CA HIS A 28 -13.62 4.14 -9.73
C HIS A 28 -12.13 4.51 -9.62
N THR A 29 -11.22 3.54 -9.76
CA THR A 29 -9.79 3.82 -9.84
C THR A 29 -9.41 4.39 -11.21
N SER A 30 -9.80 3.70 -12.28
CA SER A 30 -9.31 3.99 -13.64
C SER A 30 -9.82 5.31 -14.21
N ALA A 31 -10.89 5.89 -13.64
CA ALA A 31 -11.33 7.25 -13.96
C ALA A 31 -10.31 8.32 -13.52
N ASP A 32 -9.70 8.16 -12.34
CA ASP A 32 -8.86 9.17 -11.71
C ASP A 32 -7.36 8.92 -11.90
N PHE A 33 -6.94 7.66 -11.85
CA PHE A 33 -5.53 7.26 -11.84
C PHE A 33 -5.05 6.73 -13.19
N ALA A 34 -3.82 7.07 -13.57
CA ALA A 34 -3.18 6.54 -14.78
C ALA A 34 -2.61 5.13 -14.55
N ARG A 35 -1.97 4.89 -13.39
CA ARG A 35 -1.41 3.60 -12.99
C ARG A 35 -1.82 3.25 -11.56
N ALA A 36 -1.80 1.96 -11.24
CA ALA A 36 -1.84 1.54 -9.85
C ALA A 36 -1.03 0.28 -9.57
N ILE A 37 -0.39 0.22 -8.40
CA ILE A 37 0.21 -1.00 -7.86
C ILE A 37 -0.91 -1.90 -7.35
N VAL A 38 -1.18 -2.97 -8.09
CA VAL A 38 -2.25 -3.92 -7.79
C VAL A 38 -1.74 -4.98 -6.83
N MET A 39 -2.30 -5.00 -5.61
CA MET A 39 -1.89 -5.90 -4.54
C MET A 39 -2.30 -7.36 -4.81
N PRO A 40 -1.52 -8.35 -4.34
CA PRO A 40 -1.59 -9.73 -4.84
C PRO A 40 -2.37 -10.70 -3.92
N ASN A 41 -3.02 -10.21 -2.87
CA ASN A 41 -3.70 -11.00 -1.83
C ASN A 41 -5.12 -11.46 -2.24
N LEU A 42 -5.25 -12.02 -3.45
CA LEU A 42 -6.42 -12.77 -3.87
C LEU A 42 -6.56 -14.08 -3.09
N VAL A 43 -7.64 -14.82 -3.33
CA VAL A 43 -7.83 -16.20 -2.83
C VAL A 43 -8.01 -17.13 -4.03
N PRO A 44 -7.00 -17.95 -4.40
CA PRO A 44 -5.64 -18.01 -3.86
C PRO A 44 -4.80 -16.75 -4.20
N PRO A 45 -3.70 -16.48 -3.47
CA PRO A 45 -2.85 -15.31 -3.74
C PRO A 45 -2.10 -15.46 -5.07
N VAL A 46 -1.72 -14.32 -5.66
CA VAL A 46 -0.91 -14.24 -6.88
C VAL A 46 0.56 -14.44 -6.51
N VAL A 47 1.11 -15.64 -6.72
CA VAL A 47 2.45 -16.01 -6.21
C VAL A 47 3.48 -16.26 -7.31
N THR A 48 3.04 -16.46 -8.56
CA THR A 48 3.91 -16.66 -9.72
C THR A 48 3.68 -15.63 -10.82
N SER A 49 4.64 -15.49 -11.73
CA SER A 49 4.51 -14.69 -12.96
C SER A 49 3.30 -15.11 -13.81
N ALA A 50 2.97 -16.40 -13.85
CA ALA A 50 1.79 -16.92 -14.55
C ALA A 50 0.49 -16.42 -13.92
N ASP A 51 0.40 -16.42 -12.57
CA ASP A 51 -0.75 -15.88 -11.85
C ASP A 51 -0.91 -14.38 -12.15
N ALA A 52 0.20 -13.63 -12.10
CA ALA A 52 0.19 -12.19 -12.35
C ALA A 52 -0.28 -11.86 -13.77
N ARG A 53 0.15 -12.63 -14.77
CA ARG A 53 -0.31 -12.49 -16.16
C ARG A 53 -1.81 -12.74 -16.28
N ALA A 54 -2.30 -13.85 -15.74
CA ALA A 54 -3.71 -14.19 -15.80
C ALA A 54 -4.58 -13.15 -15.06
N TYR A 55 -4.12 -12.62 -13.93
CA TYR A 55 -4.84 -11.58 -13.21
C TYR A 55 -4.84 -10.24 -13.97
N ARG A 56 -3.70 -9.85 -14.55
CA ARG A 56 -3.62 -8.67 -15.41
C ARG A 56 -4.60 -8.75 -16.57
N GLU A 57 -4.70 -9.90 -17.24
CA GLU A 57 -5.67 -10.12 -18.32
C GLU A 57 -7.11 -9.89 -17.88
N ARG A 58 -7.49 -10.38 -16.68
CA ARG A 58 -8.84 -10.13 -16.12
C ARG A 58 -9.07 -8.64 -15.83
N ILE A 59 -8.08 -7.94 -15.27
CA ILE A 59 -8.18 -6.49 -15.01
C ILE A 59 -8.36 -5.73 -16.32
N MET A 60 -7.55 -6.05 -17.34
CA MET A 60 -7.65 -5.38 -18.65
C MET A 60 -8.97 -5.69 -19.36
N ALA A 61 -9.53 -6.89 -19.18
CA ALA A 61 -10.84 -7.26 -19.73
C ALA A 61 -12.00 -6.51 -19.04
N ALA A 62 -11.85 -6.15 -17.76
CA ALA A 62 -12.84 -5.39 -17.01
C ALA A 62 -12.68 -3.85 -17.17
N LEU A 63 -11.61 -3.38 -17.82
CA LEU A 63 -11.32 -1.96 -17.97
C LEU A 63 -12.34 -1.29 -18.91
N PRO A 64 -12.99 -0.18 -18.49
CA PRO A 64 -13.85 0.59 -19.39
C PRO A 64 -13.09 1.05 -20.65
N ALA A 65 -13.75 0.97 -21.81
CA ALA A 65 -13.10 1.20 -23.10
C ALA A 65 -12.56 2.63 -23.30
N ASP A 66 -13.09 3.61 -22.57
CA ASP A 66 -12.70 5.02 -22.60
C ASP A 66 -11.67 5.39 -21.51
N HIS A 67 -11.25 4.42 -20.69
CA HIS A 67 -10.25 4.64 -19.66
C HIS A 67 -8.85 4.23 -20.14
N ASP A 68 -7.87 5.10 -19.92
CA ASP A 68 -6.44 4.79 -20.08
C ASP A 68 -5.85 4.49 -18.70
N PHE A 69 -5.68 3.20 -18.38
CA PHE A 69 -5.20 2.73 -17.09
C PHE A 69 -4.24 1.57 -17.25
N THR A 70 -3.13 1.61 -16.50
CA THR A 70 -2.11 0.55 -16.49
C THR A 70 -2.01 -0.10 -15.11
N PRO A 71 -2.45 -1.36 -14.94
CA PRO A 71 -2.22 -2.11 -13.71
C PRO A 71 -0.76 -2.55 -13.61
N LEU A 72 -0.08 -2.12 -12.55
CA LEU A 72 1.27 -2.51 -12.18
C LEU A 72 1.20 -3.72 -11.24
N MET A 73 1.47 -4.91 -11.77
CA MET A 73 1.23 -6.15 -11.04
C MET A 73 2.28 -6.38 -9.95
N THR A 74 1.89 -7.09 -8.90
CA THR A 74 2.77 -7.53 -7.83
C THR A 74 2.69 -9.03 -7.60
N LEU A 75 3.72 -9.60 -6.95
CA LEU A 75 3.67 -10.96 -6.44
C LEU A 75 3.55 -10.96 -4.92
N TYR A 76 2.80 -11.92 -4.40
CA TYR A 76 2.66 -12.19 -2.99
C TYR A 76 3.88 -13.00 -2.51
N LEU A 77 4.68 -12.45 -1.58
CA LEU A 77 5.84 -13.16 -1.06
C LEU A 77 5.42 -14.32 -0.14
N THR A 78 5.90 -15.50 -0.46
CA THR A 78 5.77 -16.72 0.35
C THR A 78 7.14 -17.37 0.61
N GLU A 79 7.22 -18.28 1.58
CA GLU A 79 8.44 -19.06 1.84
C GLU A 79 8.80 -20.04 0.70
N GLY A 80 7.89 -20.27 -0.26
CA GLY A 80 8.12 -21.09 -1.46
C GLY A 80 8.32 -20.27 -2.73
N THR A 81 8.49 -18.94 -2.62
CA THR A 81 8.68 -18.07 -3.78
C THR A 81 10.00 -18.40 -4.47
N ASP A 82 9.95 -18.58 -5.79
CA ASP A 82 11.13 -18.82 -6.62
C ASP A 82 11.84 -17.48 -6.95
N PRO A 83 13.09 -17.26 -6.51
CA PRO A 83 13.84 -16.06 -6.84
C PRO A 83 14.00 -15.83 -8.35
N ASP A 84 14.11 -16.89 -9.15
CA ASP A 84 14.34 -16.78 -10.60
C ASP A 84 13.05 -16.37 -11.33
N ASP A 85 11.88 -16.88 -10.91
CA ASP A 85 10.59 -16.41 -11.43
C ASP A 85 10.36 -14.93 -11.11
N VAL A 86 10.67 -14.50 -9.88
CA VAL A 86 10.58 -13.09 -9.45
C VAL A 86 11.47 -12.19 -10.32
N ALA A 87 12.73 -12.57 -10.51
CA ALA A 87 13.67 -11.80 -11.32
C ALA A 87 13.21 -11.70 -12.78
N SER A 88 12.86 -12.82 -13.40
CA SER A 88 12.39 -12.85 -14.79
C SER A 88 11.10 -12.06 -15.00
N ALA A 89 10.16 -12.15 -14.05
CA ALA A 89 8.93 -11.39 -14.10
C ALA A 89 9.16 -9.88 -14.01
N HIS A 90 10.14 -9.44 -13.20
CA HIS A 90 10.53 -8.03 -13.11
C HIS A 90 11.20 -7.53 -14.39
N GLU A 91 12.19 -8.26 -14.89
CA GLU A 91 12.94 -7.91 -16.10
C GLU A 91 12.05 -7.82 -17.33
N SER A 92 10.99 -8.64 -17.40
CA SER A 92 9.99 -8.60 -18.48
C SER A 92 9.05 -7.39 -18.42
N GLY A 93 9.04 -6.63 -17.31
CA GLY A 93 8.09 -5.55 -17.04
C GLY A 93 6.70 -6.02 -16.61
N LEU A 94 6.47 -7.34 -16.45
CA LEU A 94 5.18 -7.88 -16.00
C LEU A 94 4.90 -7.55 -14.54
N VAL A 95 5.90 -7.72 -13.66
CA VAL A 95 5.77 -7.51 -12.22
C VAL A 95 6.60 -6.32 -11.79
N THR A 96 5.96 -5.35 -11.14
CA THR A 96 6.60 -4.11 -10.70
C THR A 96 7.24 -4.23 -9.32
N ALA A 97 6.64 -5.01 -8.41
CA ALA A 97 7.12 -5.19 -7.03
C ALA A 97 6.67 -6.53 -6.42
N VAL A 98 7.26 -6.88 -5.29
CA VAL A 98 6.81 -8.00 -4.46
C VAL A 98 6.24 -7.46 -3.15
N LYS A 99 5.11 -7.99 -2.69
CA LYS A 99 4.44 -7.59 -1.44
C LYS A 99 4.68 -8.62 -0.34
N LEU A 100 5.32 -8.17 0.74
CA LEU A 100 5.44 -8.90 1.99
C LEU A 100 4.23 -8.63 2.89
N TYR A 101 3.54 -9.71 3.25
CA TYR A 101 2.60 -9.73 4.37
C TYR A 101 3.15 -10.67 5.46
N PRO A 102 3.33 -10.19 6.70
CA PRO A 102 3.51 -11.08 7.84
C PRO A 102 2.28 -11.99 7.98
N ALA A 103 2.52 -13.27 8.24
CA ALA A 103 1.44 -14.26 8.28
C ALA A 103 0.34 -13.86 9.27
N GLY A 104 -0.90 -13.73 8.78
CA GLY A 104 -2.07 -13.35 9.57
C GLY A 104 -2.20 -11.86 9.91
N ALA A 105 -1.35 -10.99 9.36
CA ALA A 105 -1.39 -9.54 9.63
C ALA A 105 -2.65 -8.84 9.11
N THR A 106 -3.28 -9.32 8.04
CA THR A 106 -4.43 -8.65 7.40
C THR A 106 -5.26 -9.62 6.53
N THR A 107 -6.27 -9.10 5.82
CA THR A 107 -7.14 -9.87 4.93
C THR A 107 -6.32 -10.71 3.93
N ASN A 108 -6.63 -12.01 3.86
CA ASN A 108 -6.00 -13.02 3.02
C ASN A 108 -4.47 -13.20 3.23
N SER A 109 -3.95 -12.88 4.41
CA SER A 109 -2.51 -13.02 4.69
C SER A 109 -2.08 -14.31 5.37
N GLN A 110 -2.92 -15.36 5.41
CA GLN A 110 -2.61 -16.62 6.09
C GLN A 110 -1.43 -17.37 5.43
N SER A 111 -1.23 -17.18 4.13
CA SER A 111 -0.10 -17.71 3.35
C SER A 111 1.16 -16.83 3.40
N GLY A 112 1.15 -15.79 4.24
CA GLY A 112 2.25 -14.85 4.44
C GLY A 112 3.53 -15.49 4.99
N VAL A 113 4.61 -14.72 4.94
CA VAL A 113 5.92 -15.14 5.46
C VAL A 113 5.85 -15.24 6.98
N ARG A 114 6.32 -16.36 7.54
CA ARG A 114 6.41 -16.59 9.00
C ARG A 114 7.82 -16.36 9.51
N ASN A 115 8.82 -16.82 8.76
CA ASN A 115 10.22 -16.55 9.03
C ASN A 115 10.84 -15.77 7.86
N ILE A 116 11.23 -14.52 8.11
CA ILE A 116 11.86 -13.64 7.11
C ILE A 116 13.18 -14.21 6.57
N GLU A 117 13.91 -14.99 7.37
CA GLU A 117 15.20 -15.57 6.96
C GLU A 117 15.05 -16.55 5.80
N LYS A 118 13.91 -17.24 5.71
CA LYS A 118 13.64 -18.19 4.63
C LYS A 118 13.46 -17.52 3.27
N VAL A 119 13.11 -16.24 3.25
CA VAL A 119 12.91 -15.47 2.02
C VAL A 119 14.10 -14.58 1.69
N TYR A 120 15.17 -14.59 2.49
CA TYR A 120 16.40 -13.84 2.18
C TYR A 120 16.94 -14.11 0.77
N PRO A 121 16.97 -15.35 0.24
CA PRO A 121 17.42 -15.56 -1.14
C PRO A 121 16.61 -14.78 -2.18
N VAL A 122 15.28 -14.67 -1.98
CA VAL A 122 14.40 -13.89 -2.86
C VAL A 122 14.68 -12.39 -2.68
N LEU A 123 14.84 -11.92 -1.45
CA LEU A 123 15.12 -10.51 -1.16
C LEU A 123 16.49 -10.04 -1.64
N GLU A 124 17.52 -10.90 -1.54
CA GLU A 124 18.85 -10.67 -2.10
C GLU A 124 18.76 -10.56 -3.63
N ARG A 125 18.02 -11.46 -4.29
CA ARG A 125 17.78 -11.38 -5.74
C ARG A 125 17.01 -10.12 -6.15
N MET A 126 16.01 -9.70 -5.38
CA MET A 126 15.30 -8.43 -5.62
C MET A 126 16.23 -7.22 -5.51
N ALA A 127 17.18 -7.23 -4.57
CA ALA A 127 18.17 -6.17 -4.45
C ALA A 127 19.11 -6.11 -5.67
N GLU A 128 19.49 -7.26 -6.22
CA GLU A 128 20.31 -7.36 -7.44
C GLU A 128 19.59 -6.81 -8.68
N THR A 129 18.30 -7.10 -8.82
CA THR A 129 17.49 -6.66 -9.97
C THR A 129 16.90 -5.25 -9.80
N GLY A 130 17.02 -4.67 -8.60
CA GLY A 130 16.46 -3.36 -8.27
C GLY A 130 14.95 -3.36 -8.06
N MET A 131 14.34 -4.54 -7.90
CA MET A 131 12.92 -4.74 -7.68
C MET A 131 12.50 -4.29 -6.28
N PRO A 132 11.50 -3.39 -6.14
CA PRO A 132 11.01 -2.95 -4.84
C PRO A 132 10.29 -4.06 -4.04
N LEU A 133 10.54 -4.07 -2.73
CA LEU A 133 9.74 -4.77 -1.74
C LEU A 133 8.71 -3.81 -1.13
N CYS A 134 7.43 -4.07 -1.33
CA CYS A 134 6.34 -3.43 -0.60
C CYS A 134 6.12 -4.20 0.71
N VAL A 135 6.09 -3.53 1.87
CA VAL A 135 5.89 -4.19 3.16
C VAL A 135 4.61 -3.73 3.86
N HIS A 136 3.75 -4.68 4.23
CA HIS A 136 2.74 -4.42 5.26
C HIS A 136 3.43 -4.53 6.62
N GLY A 137 3.78 -3.39 7.21
CA GLY A 137 4.71 -3.31 8.32
C GLY A 137 4.10 -3.52 9.70
N GLU A 138 3.45 -4.65 9.99
CA GLU A 138 2.95 -5.00 11.33
C GLU A 138 3.40 -6.40 11.77
N VAL A 139 3.87 -6.55 13.01
CA VAL A 139 4.01 -7.88 13.62
C VAL A 139 2.64 -8.43 14.04
N THR A 140 2.50 -9.75 14.18
CA THR A 140 1.20 -10.39 14.46
C THR A 140 1.14 -11.12 15.79
N ASN A 141 2.18 -11.01 16.60
CA ASN A 141 2.25 -11.64 17.92
C ASN A 141 1.06 -11.22 18.80
N ALA A 142 0.44 -12.20 19.46
CA ALA A 142 -0.78 -11.98 20.25
C ALA A 142 -0.54 -11.18 21.54
N ASP A 143 0.68 -11.14 22.04
CA ASP A 143 1.12 -10.37 23.21
C ASP A 143 1.45 -8.90 22.89
N ILE A 144 1.40 -8.51 21.61
CA ILE A 144 1.65 -7.13 21.16
C ILE A 144 0.33 -6.45 20.84
N ASP A 145 0.07 -5.32 21.50
CA ASP A 145 -1.12 -4.51 21.27
C ASP A 145 -1.19 -4.05 19.80
N ILE A 146 -2.38 -4.10 19.22
CA ILE A 146 -2.59 -3.78 17.81
C ILE A 146 -2.14 -2.35 17.44
N PHE A 147 -2.14 -1.41 18.39
CA PHE A 147 -1.68 -0.05 18.17
C PHE A 147 -0.15 0.07 18.14
N ASP A 148 0.58 -0.92 18.65
CA ASP A 148 2.06 -0.92 18.76
C ASP A 148 2.75 -1.78 17.68
N ARG A 149 1.99 -2.59 16.93
CA ARG A 149 2.51 -3.56 15.97
C ARG A 149 3.39 -2.96 14.88
N GLU A 150 3.07 -1.75 14.42
CA GLU A 150 3.85 -1.05 13.38
C GLU A 150 5.24 -0.65 13.89
N ALA A 151 5.31 -0.01 15.06
CA ALA A 151 6.58 0.39 15.68
C ALA A 151 7.45 -0.83 15.98
N VAL A 152 6.85 -1.91 16.51
CA VAL A 152 7.60 -3.14 16.79
C VAL A 152 8.09 -3.83 15.50
N PHE A 153 7.35 -3.73 14.39
CA PHE A 153 7.82 -4.24 13.10
C PHE A 153 9.05 -3.49 12.59
N ILE A 154 9.09 -2.16 12.76
CA ILE A 154 10.25 -1.35 12.39
C ILE A 154 11.50 -1.89 13.11
N ASP A 155 11.42 -2.01 14.43
CA ASP A 155 12.55 -2.41 15.28
C ASP A 155 12.98 -3.87 15.06
N ARG A 156 12.02 -4.80 14.98
CA ARG A 156 12.32 -6.24 14.98
C ARG A 156 12.52 -6.84 13.61
N VAL A 157 11.99 -6.22 12.55
CA VAL A 157 11.98 -6.80 11.21
C VAL A 157 12.59 -5.86 10.18
N LEU A 158 12.02 -4.66 10.01
CA LEU A 158 12.37 -3.79 8.88
C LEU A 158 13.81 -3.28 8.98
N ASP A 159 14.19 -2.73 10.14
CA ASP A 159 15.51 -2.16 10.33
C ASP A 159 16.62 -3.23 10.26
N PRO A 160 16.50 -4.41 10.93
CA PRO A 160 17.42 -5.52 10.73
C PRO A 160 17.52 -5.98 9.27
N LEU A 161 16.39 -6.10 8.57
CA LEU A 161 16.35 -6.51 7.16
C LEU A 161 17.12 -5.52 6.28
N ARG A 162 16.87 -4.22 6.43
CA ARG A 162 17.53 -3.17 5.64
C ARG A 162 19.02 -3.07 5.92
N ARG A 163 19.47 -3.34 7.15
CA ARG A 163 20.90 -3.45 7.47
C ARG A 163 21.54 -4.67 6.84
N ARG A 164 20.82 -5.79 6.76
CA ARG A 164 21.29 -7.04 6.16
C ARG A 164 21.41 -6.93 4.63
N ILE A 165 20.44 -6.29 3.97
CA ILE A 165 20.37 -6.16 2.51
C ILE A 165 20.24 -4.67 2.15
N PRO A 166 21.32 -3.86 2.27
CA PRO A 166 21.25 -2.40 2.10
C PRO A 166 20.88 -1.94 0.69
N GLY A 167 21.07 -2.79 -0.32
CA GLY A 167 20.64 -2.53 -1.70
C GLY A 167 19.15 -2.75 -1.95
N LEU A 168 18.42 -3.37 -1.02
CA LEU A 168 16.99 -3.63 -1.19
C LEU A 168 16.20 -2.34 -1.10
N ARG A 169 15.42 -2.06 -2.15
CA ARG A 169 14.49 -0.94 -2.20
C ARG A 169 13.19 -1.34 -1.53
N VAL A 170 12.72 -0.54 -0.59
CA VAL A 170 11.57 -0.84 0.25
C VAL A 170 10.56 0.29 0.23
N VAL A 171 9.28 -0.05 0.08
CA VAL A 171 8.15 0.82 0.37
C VAL A 171 7.50 0.32 1.65
N MET A 172 7.58 1.11 2.72
CA MET A 172 6.77 0.89 3.91
C MET A 172 5.34 1.34 3.61
N GLU A 173 4.48 0.37 3.34
CA GLU A 173 3.13 0.67 2.89
C GLU A 173 2.29 1.28 4.02
N HIS A 174 1.32 2.12 3.64
CA HIS A 174 0.23 2.64 4.46
C HIS A 174 0.65 2.94 5.90
N ILE A 175 1.72 3.73 6.09
CA ILE A 175 2.23 4.05 7.42
C ILE A 175 1.15 4.75 8.24
N THR A 176 1.04 4.39 9.53
CA THR A 176 -0.04 4.90 10.40
C THR A 176 0.46 5.59 11.65
N THR A 177 1.77 5.53 11.91
CA THR A 177 2.41 6.06 13.11
C THR A 177 3.38 7.20 12.79
N GLN A 178 3.52 8.13 13.73
CA GLN A 178 4.68 9.02 13.81
C GLN A 178 6.00 8.24 13.73
N ASP A 179 6.13 7.08 14.38
CA ASP A 179 7.33 6.25 14.35
C ASP A 179 7.70 5.82 12.92
N GLY A 180 6.71 5.38 12.13
CA GLY A 180 6.89 5.04 10.71
C GLY A 180 7.29 6.26 9.87
N ALA A 181 6.65 7.42 10.08
CA ALA A 181 7.03 8.66 9.42
C ALA A 181 8.46 9.10 9.77
N ASP A 182 8.82 9.11 11.05
CA ASP A 182 10.15 9.52 11.51
C ASP A 182 11.24 8.54 11.03
N TYR A 183 10.94 7.23 10.99
CA TYR A 183 11.84 6.21 10.45
C TYR A 183 12.13 6.40 8.96
N VAL A 184 11.10 6.64 8.16
CA VAL A 184 11.25 6.93 6.72
C VAL A 184 12.04 8.23 6.54
N ALA A 185 11.72 9.28 7.31
CA ALA A 185 12.41 10.58 7.27
C ALA A 185 13.91 10.48 7.63
N ALA A 186 14.27 9.52 8.48
CA ALA A 186 15.66 9.26 8.87
C ALA A 186 16.49 8.55 7.78
N ASP A 187 15.86 7.99 6.74
CA ASP A 187 16.61 7.35 5.66
C ASP A 187 17.57 8.31 4.93
N ARG A 188 18.74 7.81 4.59
CA ARG A 188 19.76 8.52 3.79
C ARG A 188 20.20 7.72 2.56
N SER A 189 19.70 6.50 2.41
CA SER A 189 20.09 5.61 1.32
C SER A 189 19.37 5.92 0.01
N GLY A 190 18.16 6.48 0.07
CA GLY A 190 17.28 6.63 -1.09
C GLY A 190 16.55 5.33 -1.45
N ASN A 191 16.72 4.28 -0.64
CA ASN A 191 16.11 2.97 -0.84
C ASN A 191 14.89 2.73 0.05
N LEU A 192 14.46 3.72 0.86
CA LEU A 192 13.23 3.64 1.64
C LEU A 192 12.26 4.75 1.27
N ALA A 193 11.02 4.36 1.01
CA ALA A 193 9.88 5.25 0.84
C ALA A 193 8.68 4.74 1.64
N ALA A 194 7.60 5.51 1.66
CA ALA A 194 6.33 5.09 2.24
C ALA A 194 5.12 5.60 1.47
N THR A 195 4.09 4.77 1.41
CA THR A 195 2.76 5.21 1.01
C THR A 195 1.98 5.70 2.23
N ILE A 196 1.15 6.72 2.03
CA ILE A 196 0.20 7.20 3.04
C ILE A 196 -1.20 7.18 2.42
N THR A 197 -2.14 6.58 3.14
CA THR A 197 -3.53 6.47 2.66
C THR A 197 -4.29 7.77 2.85
N THR A 198 -5.32 7.96 2.03
CA THR A 198 -6.27 9.06 2.21
C THR A 198 -6.95 9.00 3.56
N HIS A 199 -7.37 7.81 4.00
CA HIS A 199 -8.14 7.66 5.23
C HIS A 199 -7.28 7.90 6.48
N HIS A 200 -6.01 7.47 6.52
CA HIS A 200 -5.13 7.75 7.67
C HIS A 200 -4.74 9.23 7.79
N LEU A 201 -4.93 10.05 6.75
CA LEU A 201 -4.81 11.51 6.83
C LEU A 201 -6.05 12.20 7.41
N ILE A 202 -7.22 11.56 7.32
CA ILE A 202 -8.51 12.13 7.72
C ILE A 202 -8.94 11.63 9.10
N ILE A 203 -8.84 10.33 9.34
CA ILE A 203 -9.34 9.72 10.57
C ILE A 203 -8.23 9.42 11.57
N ASN A 204 -8.55 9.62 12.85
CA ASN A 204 -7.87 8.95 13.96
C ASN A 204 -8.81 7.88 14.54
N ARG A 205 -8.32 7.08 15.49
CA ARG A 205 -9.08 5.95 16.06
C ARG A 205 -10.42 6.31 16.71
N ASN A 206 -10.66 7.57 17.08
CA ASN A 206 -11.97 7.99 17.58
C ASN A 206 -13.06 7.88 16.51
N ALA A 207 -12.71 8.01 15.22
CA ALA A 207 -13.64 7.77 14.13
C ALA A 207 -14.16 6.32 14.11
N ILE A 208 -13.37 5.37 14.63
CA ILE A 208 -13.74 3.96 14.71
C ILE A 208 -14.57 3.68 15.98
N LEU A 209 -14.22 4.31 17.11
CA LEU A 209 -14.64 3.85 18.45
C LEU A 209 -15.61 4.80 19.18
N ALA A 210 -15.62 6.10 18.87
CA ALA A 210 -16.36 7.09 19.66
C ALA A 210 -17.86 7.11 19.32
N GLY A 211 -18.70 6.85 20.32
CA GLY A 211 -20.16 6.87 20.22
C GLY A 211 -20.78 5.60 19.60
N GLY A 212 -19.96 4.62 19.24
CA GLY A 212 -20.37 3.37 18.60
C GLY A 212 -19.28 2.87 17.67
N ILE A 213 -19.20 1.55 17.48
CA ILE A 213 -18.24 0.95 16.56
C ILE A 213 -18.65 1.24 15.11
N ARG A 214 -17.73 1.84 14.33
CA ARG A 214 -17.92 2.12 12.89
C ARG A 214 -17.05 1.17 12.06
N PRO A 215 -17.55 -0.02 11.68
CA PRO A 215 -16.73 -1.04 11.02
C PRO A 215 -16.21 -0.58 9.65
N HIS A 216 -16.91 0.32 8.96
CA HIS A 216 -16.47 0.90 7.69
C HIS A 216 -15.18 1.73 7.81
N TYR A 217 -14.79 2.18 9.00
CA TYR A 217 -13.49 2.83 9.26
C TYR A 217 -12.42 1.87 9.80
N TYR A 218 -12.75 0.58 9.97
CA TYR A 218 -11.79 -0.42 10.39
C TYR A 218 -10.96 -0.93 9.20
N CYS A 219 -9.65 -0.71 9.27
CA CYS A 219 -8.62 -1.15 8.33
C CYS A 219 -7.38 -1.62 9.11
N LEU A 220 -6.39 -2.17 8.38
CA LEU A 220 -5.10 -2.57 8.92
C LEU A 220 -3.99 -1.96 8.06
N PRO A 221 -3.02 -1.25 8.66
CA PRO A 221 -2.86 -1.00 10.09
C PRO A 221 -3.98 -0.10 10.64
N VAL A 222 -4.41 -0.35 11.89
CA VAL A 222 -5.54 0.38 12.47
C VAL A 222 -5.21 1.87 12.58
N ALA A 223 -6.17 2.77 12.29
CA ALA A 223 -5.99 4.19 12.52
C ALA A 223 -5.57 4.44 13.98
N LYS A 224 -4.59 5.32 14.20
CA LYS A 224 -3.92 5.51 15.49
C LYS A 224 -4.46 6.74 16.22
N ARG A 225 -3.78 7.16 17.29
CA ARG A 225 -4.10 8.41 18.03
C ARG A 225 -3.89 9.64 17.14
N GLU A 226 -4.51 10.75 17.52
CA GLU A 226 -4.44 12.01 16.78
C GLU A 226 -3.01 12.51 16.54
N THR A 227 -2.10 12.29 17.50
CA THR A 227 -0.67 12.62 17.35
C THR A 227 -0.05 11.97 16.12
N HIS A 228 -0.38 10.70 15.85
CA HIS A 228 0.11 10.02 14.66
C HIS A 228 -0.56 10.55 13.39
N ARG A 229 -1.87 10.82 13.40
CA ARG A 229 -2.57 11.40 12.25
C ARG A 229 -1.93 12.74 11.82
N LEU A 230 -1.62 13.60 12.79
CA LEU A 230 -0.93 14.88 12.55
C LEU A 230 0.49 14.67 12.00
N ALA A 231 1.22 13.66 12.48
CA ALA A 231 2.53 13.31 11.93
C ALA A 231 2.44 12.83 10.47
N LEU A 232 1.43 12.02 10.12
CA LEU A 232 1.19 11.59 8.74
C LEU A 232 0.83 12.76 7.83
N ARG A 233 0.00 13.70 8.30
CA ARG A 233 -0.31 14.92 7.55
C ARG A 233 0.94 15.74 7.29
N LYS A 234 1.75 15.96 8.33
CA LYS A 234 3.04 16.64 8.20
C LYS A 234 3.96 15.93 7.19
N ALA A 235 4.00 14.60 7.18
CA ALA A 235 4.81 13.83 6.25
C ALA A 235 4.30 13.97 4.80
N ALA A 236 3.01 13.74 4.57
CA ALA A 236 2.38 13.84 3.25
C ALA A 236 2.51 15.24 2.64
N THR A 237 2.42 16.28 3.47
CA THR A 237 2.50 17.68 3.03
C THR A 237 3.90 18.27 3.17
N SER A 238 4.94 17.49 3.50
CA SER A 238 6.30 18.01 3.75
C SER A 238 7.05 18.48 2.50
N GLY A 239 6.70 17.95 1.32
CA GLY A 239 7.51 18.06 0.10
C GLY A 239 8.66 17.06 0.02
N ASP A 240 8.80 16.16 1.00
CA ASP A 240 9.77 15.07 0.97
C ASP A 240 9.34 14.01 -0.05
N ASN A 241 10.25 13.70 -0.99
CA ASN A 241 9.97 12.83 -2.13
C ASN A 241 9.82 11.34 -1.76
N ARG A 242 10.07 10.97 -0.51
CA ARG A 242 9.92 9.59 -0.01
C ARG A 242 8.48 9.24 0.35
N TYR A 243 7.58 10.23 0.46
CA TYR A 243 6.17 9.98 0.72
C TYR A 243 5.35 10.19 -0.54
N PHE A 244 4.49 9.22 -0.84
CA PHE A 244 3.57 9.30 -1.98
C PHE A 244 2.24 8.61 -1.69
N LEU A 245 1.28 8.85 -2.56
CA LEU A 245 -0.07 8.30 -2.45
C LEU A 245 -0.07 6.77 -2.56
N GLY A 246 -0.69 6.09 -1.61
CA GLY A 246 -1.19 4.73 -1.83
C GLY A 246 -2.49 4.60 -1.09
N THR A 247 -3.60 4.36 -1.79
CA THR A 247 -4.93 4.52 -1.19
C THR A 247 -5.23 3.44 -0.16
N ASP A 248 -4.66 2.25 -0.35
CA ASP A 248 -5.12 1.01 0.27
C ASP A 248 -6.65 0.87 0.16
N SER A 249 -7.20 1.28 -0.99
CA SER A 249 -8.63 1.13 -1.25
C SER A 249 -8.95 -0.35 -1.32
N ALA A 250 -9.59 -0.83 -0.26
CA ALA A 250 -9.77 -2.24 0.07
C ALA A 250 -11.27 -2.58 0.22
N PRO A 251 -11.97 -2.78 -0.91
CA PRO A 251 -13.42 -2.99 -0.91
C PRO A 251 -13.81 -4.31 -0.26
N HIS A 252 -14.92 -4.27 0.45
CA HIS A 252 -15.68 -5.38 1.01
C HIS A 252 -17.17 -5.04 0.89
N VAL A 253 -18.01 -6.04 0.64
CA VAL A 253 -19.47 -5.84 0.68
C VAL A 253 -19.94 -5.57 2.11
N ASP A 254 -21.01 -4.79 2.28
CA ASP A 254 -21.53 -4.41 3.60
C ASP A 254 -21.74 -5.60 4.55
N PRO A 255 -22.29 -6.76 4.13
CA PRO A 255 -22.43 -7.91 5.03
C PRO A 255 -21.11 -8.47 5.59
N LEU A 256 -19.97 -8.22 4.93
CA LEU A 256 -18.65 -8.60 5.42
C LEU A 256 -18.03 -7.53 6.34
N LYS A 257 -18.55 -6.30 6.33
CA LYS A 257 -18.17 -5.23 7.26
C LYS A 257 -19.04 -5.23 8.50
N GLU A 258 -20.34 -5.43 8.33
CA GLU A 258 -21.39 -5.31 9.34
C GLU A 258 -21.75 -6.68 9.95
N CYS A 259 -20.74 -7.39 10.45
CA CYS A 259 -20.91 -8.71 11.06
C CYS A 259 -20.11 -8.86 12.36
N ALA A 260 -20.21 -10.02 13.00
CA ALA A 260 -19.53 -10.30 14.27
C ALA A 260 -17.99 -10.25 14.18
N CYS A 261 -17.44 -10.40 12.97
CA CYS A 261 -16.00 -10.30 12.69
C CYS A 261 -15.80 -9.54 11.37
N GLY A 262 -16.08 -8.23 11.41
CA GLY A 262 -16.02 -7.37 10.23
C GLY A 262 -14.63 -7.32 9.59
N CYS A 263 -14.56 -7.47 8.27
CA CYS A 263 -13.31 -7.42 7.52
C CYS A 263 -12.62 -6.05 7.62
N ALA A 264 -11.29 -6.06 7.68
CA ALA A 264 -10.47 -4.85 7.61
C ALA A 264 -10.36 -4.35 6.16
N GLY A 265 -10.62 -3.06 5.95
CA GLY A 265 -10.47 -2.39 4.65
C GLY A 265 -11.42 -1.20 4.50
N ILE A 266 -10.94 -0.13 3.88
CA ILE A 266 -11.73 1.07 3.56
C ILE A 266 -11.78 1.20 2.04
N PHE A 267 -12.97 1.33 1.47
CA PHE A 267 -13.11 1.61 0.04
C PHE A 267 -13.08 3.13 -0.20
N SER A 268 -11.94 3.64 -0.68
CA SER A 268 -11.70 5.08 -0.86
C SER A 268 -11.42 5.50 -2.31
N ALA A 269 -11.39 4.56 -3.27
CA ALA A 269 -11.12 4.87 -4.67
C ALA A 269 -12.08 5.94 -5.23
N THR A 270 -13.33 5.99 -4.75
CA THR A 270 -14.39 6.88 -5.25
C THR A 270 -14.22 8.36 -4.93
N ASN A 271 -13.39 8.71 -3.94
CA ASN A 271 -13.30 10.09 -3.44
C ASN A 271 -11.89 10.50 -3.00
N THR A 272 -10.87 9.68 -3.29
CA THR A 272 -9.49 9.90 -2.86
C THR A 272 -8.98 11.29 -3.24
N LEU A 273 -9.13 11.71 -4.50
CA LEU A 273 -8.56 12.98 -4.97
C LEU A 273 -9.19 14.18 -4.29
N SER A 274 -10.53 14.19 -4.13
CA SER A 274 -11.23 15.26 -3.42
C SER A 274 -10.83 15.32 -1.95
N CYS A 275 -10.70 14.16 -1.29
CA CYS A 275 -10.26 14.06 0.09
C CYS A 275 -8.81 14.53 0.29
N LEU A 276 -7.89 14.17 -0.61
CA LEU A 276 -6.51 14.66 -0.56
C LEU A 276 -6.43 16.16 -0.78
N ALA A 277 -7.14 16.70 -1.76
CA ALA A 277 -7.19 18.15 -1.99
C ALA A 277 -7.67 18.90 -0.74
N HIS A 278 -8.70 18.39 -0.07
CA HIS A 278 -9.18 18.97 1.20
C HIS A 278 -8.12 18.93 2.30
N VAL A 279 -7.44 17.78 2.50
CA VAL A 279 -6.35 17.65 3.49
C VAL A 279 -5.20 18.61 3.20
N PHE A 280 -4.76 18.69 1.95
CA PHE A 280 -3.63 19.55 1.56
C PHE A 280 -4.00 21.04 1.61
N GLU A 281 -5.28 21.39 1.38
CA GLU A 281 -5.79 22.75 1.59
C GLU A 281 -5.77 23.16 3.06
N GLU A 282 -6.26 22.31 3.96
CA GLU A 282 -6.23 22.56 5.41
C GLU A 282 -4.79 22.76 5.94
N GLU A 283 -3.81 22.06 5.36
CA GLU A 283 -2.39 22.20 5.69
C GLU A 283 -1.70 23.38 4.98
N ASN A 284 -2.43 24.17 4.18
CA ASN A 284 -1.89 25.25 3.35
C ASN A 284 -0.75 24.77 2.41
N ALA A 285 -0.94 23.59 1.83
CA ALA A 285 0.08 22.84 1.09
C ALA A 285 -0.42 22.29 -0.26
N LEU A 286 -1.46 22.89 -0.86
CA LEU A 286 -2.01 22.47 -2.17
C LEU A 286 -0.95 22.42 -3.28
N ASP A 287 0.07 23.28 -3.21
CA ASP A 287 1.23 23.30 -4.11
C ASP A 287 2.06 22.01 -4.08
N ARG A 288 1.91 21.20 -3.02
CA ARG A 288 2.64 19.93 -2.82
C ARG A 288 1.83 18.70 -3.22
N LEU A 289 0.54 18.87 -3.54
CA LEU A 289 -0.36 17.76 -3.86
C LEU A 289 0.11 17.00 -5.12
N GLU A 290 0.53 17.72 -6.16
CA GLU A 290 1.03 17.10 -7.39
C GLU A 290 2.24 16.21 -7.13
N ALA A 291 3.20 16.67 -6.31
CA ALA A 291 4.38 15.87 -5.98
C ALA A 291 3.99 14.56 -5.30
N PHE A 292 3.13 14.64 -4.28
CA PHE A 292 2.67 13.48 -3.50
C PHE A 292 1.85 12.49 -4.32
N ALA A 293 0.95 12.97 -5.17
CA ALA A 293 0.00 12.13 -5.91
C ALA A 293 0.52 11.65 -7.27
N SER A 294 1.45 12.39 -7.90
CA SER A 294 1.76 12.21 -9.33
C SER A 294 3.25 12.15 -9.65
N LEU A 295 4.18 12.57 -8.78
CA LEU A 295 5.62 12.66 -9.13
C LEU A 295 6.52 11.76 -8.28
N ASN A 296 6.30 11.73 -6.96
CA ASN A 296 7.16 11.02 -6.02
C ASN A 296 7.14 9.50 -6.23
N GLY A 297 5.95 8.93 -6.43
CA GLY A 297 5.79 7.50 -6.70
C GLY A 297 6.45 7.05 -8.00
N PRO A 298 6.18 7.67 -9.17
CA PRO A 298 6.89 7.33 -10.40
C PRO A 298 8.41 7.45 -10.27
N ALA A 299 8.90 8.50 -9.61
CA ALA A 299 10.33 8.69 -9.37
C ALA A 299 10.93 7.54 -8.54
N PHE A 300 10.23 7.09 -7.49
CA PHE A 300 10.65 5.90 -6.75
C PHE A 300 10.61 4.69 -7.66
N TYR A 301 9.46 4.36 -8.27
CA TYR A 301 9.30 3.15 -9.09
C TYR A 301 10.07 3.15 -10.43
N ARG A 302 10.71 4.27 -10.81
CA ARG A 302 11.49 4.48 -12.04
C ARG A 302 10.61 4.39 -13.31
N LEU A 303 9.47 5.07 -13.27
CA LEU A 303 8.43 5.11 -14.30
C LEU A 303 8.12 6.54 -14.80
#